data_AF-R0L0X2-F1
#
_entry.id   AF-R0L0X2-F1
#
_cell.length_a   1.000
_cell.length_b   1.000
_cell.length_c   1.000
_cell.angle_alpha   90.00
_cell.angle_beta   90.00
_cell.angle_gamma   90.00
#
_symmetry.space_group_name_H-M   'P 1'
#
loop_
_entity.id
_entity.type
_entity.pdbx_description
1 polymer ?
#
loop_
_entity_poly.entity_id
_entity_poly.type
_entity_poly.pdbx_seq_one_letter_code
_entity_poly.pdbx_strand_id
1 'polypeptide(L)'
;RSKGVILNISSAAGMYPTPLLTLYSASKAFVDYFSRGLHAEYKSKGIIVQSVMPYYVATKMSKISKPSFDKPTPETYVRAAIGTVGLQSQTNGCLPHAFMGWVFSILPTSTVMNLLMKTNKQIRARFLKKKMKEK
;
A
#
# COMPACT_ATOMS: atom_id res chain seq x y z
N ARG A 1 11.24 -23.81 -20.28
CA ARG A 1 11.18 -23.72 -18.80
C ARG A 1 11.11 -22.23 -18.46
N SER A 2 9.91 -21.66 -18.28
CA SER A 2 9.74 -20.22 -18.01
C SER A 2 8.67 -20.04 -16.93
N LYS A 3 9.07 -20.18 -15.66
CA LYS A 3 8.21 -19.86 -14.51
C LYS A 3 8.98 -18.86 -13.66
N GLY A 4 8.32 -17.77 -13.26
CA GLY A 4 8.93 -16.72 -12.47
C GLY A 4 7.87 -15.90 -11.74
N VAL A 5 8.28 -15.25 -10.66
CA VAL A 5 7.41 -14.40 -9.83
C VAL A 5 8.09 -13.05 -9.63
N ILE A 6 7.38 -11.98 -9.92
CA ILE A 6 7.78 -10.60 -9.67
C ILE A 6 6.73 -9.99 -8.74
N LEU A 7 7.16 -9.56 -7.55
CA LEU A 7 6.31 -8.86 -6.59
C LEU A 7 6.74 -7.40 -6.52
N ASN A 8 5.91 -6.52 -7.03
CA ASN A 8 6.16 -5.09 -7.02
C ASN A 8 5.45 -4.44 -5.84
N ILE A 9 6.21 -3.77 -4.97
CA ILE A 9 5.67 -3.14 -3.76
C ILE A 9 5.20 -1.71 -4.06
N SER A 10 3.89 -1.59 -4.28
CA SER A 10 3.19 -0.32 -4.38
C SER A 10 2.82 0.21 -2.96
N SER A 11 1.64 0.80 -2.79
CA SER A 11 1.08 1.28 -1.53
C SER A 11 -0.42 1.52 -1.71
N ALA A 12 -1.19 1.38 -0.63
CA ALA A 12 -2.57 1.84 -0.59
C ALA A 12 -2.71 3.35 -0.93
N ALA A 13 -1.67 4.16 -0.69
CA ALA A 13 -1.63 5.56 -1.10
C ALA A 13 -1.63 5.74 -2.63
N GLY A 14 -1.34 4.69 -3.41
CA GLY A 14 -1.47 4.68 -4.87
C GLY A 14 -2.88 4.36 -5.38
N MET A 15 -3.82 3.97 -4.50
CA MET A 15 -5.20 3.67 -4.89
C MET A 15 -6.02 4.94 -5.12
N TYR A 16 -5.67 6.05 -4.45
CA TYR A 16 -6.37 7.32 -4.54
C TYR A 16 -5.36 8.49 -4.52
N PRO A 17 -5.69 9.64 -5.13
CA PRO A 17 -4.90 10.86 -4.94
C PRO A 17 -4.79 11.18 -3.44
N THR A 18 -3.55 11.25 -2.93
CA THR A 18 -3.31 11.42 -1.49
C THR A 18 -2.67 12.79 -1.22
N PRO A 19 -3.44 13.81 -0.81
CA PRO A 19 -2.90 15.15 -0.59
C PRO A 19 -1.80 15.18 0.48
N LEU A 20 -0.82 16.06 0.30
CA LEU A 20 0.43 16.13 1.09
C LEU A 20 1.39 14.95 0.91
N LEU A 21 1.01 13.93 0.13
CA LEU A 21 1.87 12.84 -0.33
C LEU A 21 1.73 12.66 -1.86
N THR A 22 1.36 13.72 -2.60
CA THR A 22 0.94 13.64 -4.01
C THR A 22 1.95 12.92 -4.90
N LEU A 23 3.23 13.29 -4.82
CA LEU A 23 4.29 12.66 -5.62
C LEU A 23 4.47 11.18 -5.25
N TYR A 24 4.42 10.87 -3.95
CA TYR A 24 4.49 9.49 -3.48
C TYR A 24 3.28 8.68 -4.01
N SER A 25 2.05 9.19 -3.87
CA SER A 25 0.85 8.53 -4.38
C SER A 25 0.91 8.30 -5.90
N ALA A 26 1.35 9.28 -6.67
CA ALA A 26 1.48 9.16 -8.12
C ALA A 26 2.51 8.08 -8.51
N SER A 27 3.66 8.04 -7.84
CA SER A 27 4.67 7.01 -8.08
C SER A 27 4.16 5.60 -7.76
N LYS A 28 3.34 5.45 -6.71
CA LYS A 28 2.79 4.16 -6.31
C LYS A 28 1.63 3.73 -7.21
N ALA A 29 0.82 4.67 -7.70
CA ALA A 29 -0.15 4.40 -8.75
C ALA A 29 0.56 3.88 -10.02
N PHE A 30 1.64 4.52 -10.45
CA PHE A 30 2.44 4.04 -11.59
C PHE A 30 2.90 2.60 -11.40
N VAL A 31 3.50 2.27 -10.25
CA VAL A 31 3.95 0.90 -9.95
C VAL A 31 2.79 -0.10 -10.06
N ASP A 32 1.61 0.26 -9.58
CA ASP A 32 0.44 -0.60 -9.66
C ASP A 32 -0.02 -0.85 -11.11
N TYR A 33 -0.22 0.22 -11.89
CA TYR A 33 -0.62 0.11 -13.29
C TYR A 33 0.40 -0.65 -14.12
N PHE A 34 1.69 -0.35 -13.93
CA PHE A 34 2.79 -1.04 -14.60
C PHE A 34 2.79 -2.54 -14.31
N SER A 35 2.61 -2.91 -13.03
CA SER A 35 2.59 -4.32 -12.62
C SER A 35 1.42 -5.09 -13.21
N ARG A 36 0.22 -4.48 -13.24
CA ARG A 36 -0.97 -5.10 -13.83
C ARG A 36 -0.86 -5.25 -15.34
N GLY A 37 -0.27 -4.27 -16.03
CA GLY A 37 0.04 -4.36 -17.46
C GLY A 37 0.98 -5.52 -17.77
N LEU A 38 2.13 -5.57 -17.08
CA LEU A 38 3.09 -6.66 -17.24
C LEU A 38 2.50 -8.03 -16.90
N HIS A 39 1.66 -8.13 -15.87
CA HIS A 39 0.99 -9.39 -15.58
C HIS A 39 0.15 -9.87 -16.76
N ALA A 40 -0.63 -8.98 -17.37
CA ALA A 40 -1.46 -9.32 -18.51
C ALA A 40 -0.63 -9.76 -19.73
N GLU A 41 0.50 -9.11 -19.99
CA GLU A 41 1.41 -9.41 -21.10
C GLU A 41 2.16 -10.74 -20.94
N TYR A 42 2.52 -11.12 -19.70
CA TYR A 42 3.41 -12.25 -19.44
C TYR A 42 2.75 -13.45 -18.75
N LYS A 43 1.46 -13.37 -18.36
CA LYS A 43 0.75 -14.50 -17.71
C LYS A 43 0.74 -15.78 -18.54
N SER A 44 0.57 -15.69 -19.86
CA SER A 44 0.57 -16.84 -20.77
C SER A 44 1.94 -17.50 -20.90
N LYS A 45 3.00 -16.76 -20.55
CA LYS A 45 4.39 -17.23 -20.52
C LYS A 45 4.78 -17.86 -19.18
N GLY A 46 3.83 -18.01 -18.24
CA GLY A 46 4.06 -18.59 -16.92
C GLY A 46 4.74 -17.66 -15.91
N ILE A 47 4.77 -16.35 -16.18
CA ILE A 47 5.36 -15.34 -15.27
C ILE A 47 4.23 -14.65 -14.51
N ILE A 48 4.30 -14.71 -13.18
CA ILE A 48 3.40 -14.00 -12.28
C ILE A 48 4.02 -12.63 -11.99
N VAL A 49 3.26 -11.57 -12.22
CA VAL A 49 3.61 -10.21 -11.79
C VAL A 49 2.46 -9.76 -10.89
N GLN A 50 2.76 -9.40 -9.65
CA GLN A 50 1.76 -9.02 -8.67
C GLN A 50 2.10 -7.66 -8.05
N SER A 51 1.12 -6.76 -8.05
CA SER A 51 1.16 -5.48 -7.33
C SER A 51 0.72 -5.69 -5.89
N VAL A 52 1.60 -5.39 -4.94
CA VAL A 52 1.29 -5.43 -3.50
C VAL A 52 1.10 -4.01 -2.99
N MET A 53 -0.09 -3.69 -2.49
CA MET A 53 -0.53 -2.34 -2.07
C MET A 53 -0.78 -2.28 -0.56
N PRO A 54 0.28 -2.30 0.27
CA PRO A 54 0.17 -2.27 1.73
C PRO A 54 -0.48 -0.98 2.24
N TYR A 55 -1.30 -1.11 3.28
CA TYR A 55 -1.51 -0.05 4.28
C TYR A 55 -0.34 -0.06 5.29
N TYR A 56 -0.46 0.64 6.42
CA TYR A 56 0.62 0.76 7.39
C TYR A 56 1.07 -0.60 7.95
N VAL A 57 2.36 -0.89 7.85
CA VAL A 57 3.03 -2.04 8.51
C VAL A 57 3.99 -1.50 9.57
N ALA A 58 4.03 -2.13 10.74
CA ALA A 58 4.82 -1.67 11.89
C ALA A 58 6.34 -1.79 11.64
N THR A 59 6.88 -0.80 10.95
CA THR A 59 8.28 -0.73 10.49
C THR A 59 8.96 0.56 10.97
N LYS A 60 10.29 0.58 10.95
CA LYS A 60 11.08 1.81 11.19
C LYS A 60 10.67 2.97 10.27
N MET A 61 10.39 2.68 8.99
CA MET A 61 9.94 3.68 8.00
C MET A 61 8.63 4.32 8.42
N SER A 62 7.66 3.52 8.86
CA SER A 62 6.34 4.00 9.29
C SER A 62 6.34 4.72 10.64
N LYS A 63 7.43 4.59 11.42
CA LYS A 63 7.56 5.08 12.80
C LYS A 63 6.49 4.55 13.76
N ILE A 64 5.89 3.40 13.44
CA ILE A 64 4.96 2.67 14.31
C ILE A 64 5.77 1.65 15.11
N SER A 65 5.81 1.81 16.43
CA SER A 65 6.55 0.88 17.31
C SER A 65 5.68 -0.24 17.89
N LYS A 66 4.37 0.00 18.02
CA LYS A 66 3.44 -0.97 18.59
C LYS A 66 2.58 -1.53 17.45
N PRO A 67 2.73 -2.82 17.10
CA PRO A 67 1.87 -3.44 16.11
C PRO A 67 0.42 -3.49 16.61
N SER A 68 -0.52 -3.43 15.69
CA SER A 68 -1.96 -3.59 15.94
C SER A 68 -2.59 -4.51 14.89
N PHE A 69 -3.86 -4.86 15.06
CA PHE A 69 -4.57 -5.73 14.12
C PHE A 69 -4.52 -5.21 12.66
N ASP A 70 -4.69 -3.90 12.48
CA ASP A 70 -4.63 -3.21 11.19
C ASP A 70 -3.21 -2.75 10.79
N LYS A 71 -2.23 -2.93 11.68
CA LYS A 71 -0.82 -2.56 11.48
C LYS A 71 0.09 -3.72 11.91
N PRO A 72 0.10 -4.83 11.14
CA PRO A 72 0.81 -6.03 11.52
C PRO A 72 2.32 -5.82 11.59
N THR A 73 3.03 -6.76 12.22
CA THR A 73 4.50 -6.82 12.13
C THR A 73 4.92 -7.12 10.68
N PRO A 74 6.15 -6.75 10.28
CA PRO A 74 6.66 -7.05 8.94
C PRO A 74 6.62 -8.54 8.61
N GLU A 75 6.96 -9.40 9.56
CA GLU A 75 7.01 -10.86 9.39
C GLU A 75 5.60 -11.41 9.16
N THR A 76 4.63 -10.95 9.96
CA THR A 76 3.22 -11.33 9.83
C THR A 76 2.66 -10.86 8.49
N TYR A 77 2.96 -9.63 8.10
CA TYR A 77 2.54 -9.06 6.83
C TYR A 77 3.12 -9.81 5.63
N VAL A 78 4.43 -10.08 5.63
CA VAL A 78 5.10 -10.82 4.55
C VAL A 78 4.56 -12.24 4.43
N ARG A 79 4.34 -12.93 5.55
CA ARG A 79 3.76 -14.27 5.55
C ARG A 79 2.37 -14.30 4.90
N ALA A 80 1.52 -13.33 5.24
CA ALA A 80 0.20 -13.18 4.62
C ALA A 80 0.32 -12.80 3.14
N ALA A 81 1.21 -11.88 2.78
CA ALA A 81 1.34 -11.37 1.42
C ALA A 81 1.84 -12.46 0.46
N ILE A 82 2.81 -13.27 0.87
CA ILE A 82 3.28 -14.43 0.10
C ILE A 82 2.14 -15.42 -0.16
N GLY A 83 1.22 -15.59 0.79
CA GLY A 83 0.02 -16.43 0.60
C GLY A 83 -0.93 -15.95 -0.51
N THR A 84 -0.79 -14.70 -0.98
CA THR A 84 -1.62 -14.15 -2.06
C THR A 84 -1.00 -14.31 -3.45
N VAL A 85 0.24 -14.77 -3.55
CA VAL A 85 0.97 -14.91 -4.82
C VAL A 85 0.24 -15.85 -5.77
N GLY A 86 -0.04 -15.38 -6.99
CA GLY A 86 -0.73 -16.16 -8.02
C GLY A 86 -2.25 -16.24 -7.87
N LEU A 87 -2.83 -15.77 -6.76
CA LEU A 87 -4.29 -15.74 -6.57
C LEU A 87 -4.94 -14.50 -7.21
N GLN A 88 -4.20 -13.39 -7.26
CA GLN A 88 -4.67 -12.10 -7.76
C GLN A 88 -3.50 -11.29 -8.32
N SER A 89 -3.74 -10.41 -9.30
CA SER A 89 -2.70 -9.56 -9.88
C SER A 89 -2.41 -8.31 -9.06
N GLN A 90 -3.33 -7.91 -8.18
CA GLN A 90 -3.22 -6.82 -7.24
C GLN A 90 -3.75 -7.28 -5.90
N THR A 91 -3.05 -6.97 -4.80
CA THR A 91 -3.38 -7.40 -3.43
C THR A 91 -3.01 -6.35 -2.40
N ASN A 92 -3.74 -6.29 -1.28
CA ASN A 92 -3.35 -5.49 -0.11
C ASN A 92 -2.45 -6.25 0.88
N GLY A 93 -2.07 -7.49 0.55
CA GLY A 93 -1.11 -8.33 1.26
C GLY A 93 -1.63 -9.04 2.52
N CYS A 94 -2.67 -8.53 3.18
CA CYS A 94 -3.29 -9.24 4.32
C CYS A 94 -4.78 -8.92 4.43
N LEU A 95 -5.54 -9.76 5.14
CA LEU A 95 -7.00 -9.64 5.26
C LEU A 95 -7.47 -8.31 5.87
N PRO A 96 -6.88 -7.80 6.99
CA PRO A 96 -7.30 -6.51 7.53
C PRO A 96 -7.12 -5.37 6.52
N HIS A 97 -6.01 -5.36 5.80
CA HIS A 97 -5.75 -4.38 4.76
C HIS A 97 -6.70 -4.52 3.56
N ALA A 98 -7.03 -5.74 3.14
CA ALA A 98 -8.00 -5.98 2.07
C ALA A 98 -9.39 -5.47 2.45
N PHE A 99 -9.82 -5.71 3.70
CA PHE A 99 -11.08 -5.18 4.22
C PHE A 99 -11.09 -3.65 4.23
N MET A 100 -9.99 -3.00 4.67
CA MET A 100 -9.86 -1.55 4.59
C MET A 100 -9.97 -1.07 3.14
N GLY A 101 -9.25 -1.69 2.21
CA GLY A 101 -9.32 -1.38 0.78
C GLY A 101 -10.74 -1.46 0.23
N TRP A 102 -11.47 -2.52 0.59
CA TRP A 102 -12.87 -2.70 0.23
C TRP A 102 -13.75 -1.56 0.80
N VAL A 103 -13.63 -1.22 2.08
CA VAL A 103 -14.38 -0.10 2.67
C VAL A 103 -14.08 1.22 1.94
N PHE A 104 -12.80 1.50 1.64
CA PHE A 104 -12.42 2.71 0.90
C PHE A 104 -12.99 2.74 -0.53
N SER A 105 -13.16 1.58 -1.17
CA SER A 105 -13.73 1.47 -2.52
C SER A 105 -15.22 1.82 -2.61
N ILE A 106 -15.94 1.76 -1.49
CA ILE A 106 -17.36 2.12 -1.42
C ILE A 106 -17.55 3.64 -1.28
N LEU A 107 -16.52 4.36 -0.82
CA LEU A 107 -16.60 5.79 -0.56
C LEU A 107 -16.34 6.62 -1.83
N PRO A 108 -17.06 7.73 -2.04
CA PRO A 108 -16.73 8.67 -3.11
C PRO A 108 -15.30 9.22 -2.97
N THR A 109 -14.61 9.40 -4.10
CA THR A 109 -13.21 9.86 -4.14
C THR A 109 -13.00 11.16 -3.36
N SER A 110 -13.92 12.12 -3.44
CA SER A 110 -13.83 13.38 -2.69
C SER A 110 -13.83 13.17 -1.18
N THR A 111 -14.63 12.23 -0.69
CA THR A 111 -14.69 11.87 0.73
C THR A 111 -13.36 11.27 1.19
N VAL A 112 -12.80 10.36 0.40
CA VAL A 112 -11.48 9.75 0.67
C VAL A 112 -10.39 10.82 0.66
N MET A 113 -10.36 11.70 -0.34
CA MET A 113 -9.38 12.78 -0.43
C MET A 113 -9.45 13.75 0.76
N ASN A 114 -10.67 14.12 1.19
CA ASN A 114 -10.87 14.98 2.36
C ASN A 114 -10.38 14.32 3.65
N LEU A 115 -10.68 13.03 3.84
CA LEU A 115 -10.20 12.25 4.97
C LEU A 115 -8.66 12.14 4.98
N LEU A 116 -8.06 11.85 3.82
CA LEU A 116 -6.61 11.78 3.67
C LEU A 116 -5.95 13.13 3.91
N MET A 117 -6.50 14.23 3.40
CA MET A 117 -6.02 15.59 3.67
C MET A 117 -6.01 15.89 5.18
N LYS A 118 -7.13 15.62 5.87
CA LYS A 118 -7.24 15.84 7.33
C LYS A 118 -6.20 15.02 8.09
N THR A 119 -6.07 13.73 7.75
CA THR A 119 -5.14 12.80 8.39
C THR A 119 -3.68 13.23 8.16
N ASN A 120 -3.30 13.52 6.92
CA ASN A 120 -1.93 13.92 6.58
C ASN A 120 -1.55 15.28 7.17
N LYS A 121 -2.49 16.23 7.29
CA LYS A 121 -2.27 17.49 8.02
C LYS A 121 -1.93 17.22 9.49
N GLN A 122 -2.66 16.32 10.15
CA GLN A 122 -2.39 15.94 11.54
C GLN A 122 -1.03 15.26 11.70
N ILE A 123 -0.70 14.31 10.81
CA ILE A 123 0.61 13.62 10.82
C ILE A 123 1.74 14.65 10.64
N ARG A 124 1.62 15.55 9.66
CA ARG A 124 2.60 16.61 9.40
C ARG A 124 2.75 17.54 10.60
N ALA A 125 1.66 17.98 11.21
CA ALA A 125 1.69 18.84 12.39
C ALA A 125 2.39 18.16 13.58
N ARG A 126 2.08 16.88 13.84
CA ARG A 126 2.76 16.09 14.88
C ARG A 126 4.26 15.96 14.62
N PHE A 127 4.63 15.68 13.36
CA PHE A 127 6.03 15.58 12.96
C PHE A 127 6.80 16.90 13.15
N LEU A 128 6.23 18.03 12.70
CA LEU A 128 6.85 19.35 12.87
C LEU A 128 6.98 19.73 14.35
N LYS A 129 5.93 19.49 15.16
CA LYS A 129 5.97 19.75 16.61
C LYS A 129 7.07 18.94 17.31
N LYS A 130 7.28 17.68 16.90
CA LYS A 130 8.38 16.85 17.43
C LYS A 130 9.74 17.42 17.03
N LYS A 131 9.91 17.78 15.75
CA LYS A 131 11.16 18.36 15.22
C LYS A 131 11.53 19.70 15.89
N MET A 132 10.54 20.51 16.26
CA MET A 132 10.76 21.77 17.00
C MET A 132 11.18 21.56 18.45
N LYS A 133 10.85 20.42 19.07
CA LYS A 133 11.28 20.07 20.44
C LYS A 133 12.66 19.43 20.50
N GLU A 134 13.13 18.90 19.37
CA GLU A 134 14.45 18.27 19.22
C GLU A 134 15.55 19.28 18.80
N LYS A 135 15.15 20.52 18.47
CA LYS A 135 16.05 21.66 18.25
C LYS A 135 16.12 22.50 19.52
#